data_AF-A0A661Z730-F1
#
_entry.id   AF-A0A661Z730-F1
#
_cell.length_a   1.000
_cell.length_b   1.000
_cell.length_c   1.000
_cell.angle_alpha   90.00
_cell.angle_beta   90.00
_cell.angle_gamma   90.00
#
_symmetry.space_group_name_H-M   'P 1'
#
loop_
_entity.id
_entity.type
_entity.pdbx_description
1 polymer ?
#
loop_
_entity_poly.entity_id
_entity_poly.type
_entity_poly.pdbx_seq_one_letter_code
_entity_poly.pdbx_strand_id
1 'polypeptide(L)'
;LILAIIPWLISSAFIIFPELRKKYILLIPAGIIWLVFLPNTFYIITDLFHLNYKNLAPVWYDFMLIFSFAWAGIIFGFMSIRDFELIISEKTNKKIVPVFISIILFLSGFGIYLGRFLRWNSWNIINNPANLFQDITNRFANPVAYPRTWGVTIIAGILLNLIWWSFKVFQKKNKL
;
A
#
# COMPACT_ATOMS: atom_id res chain seq x y z
N LEU A 1 7.10 -8.93 7.12
CA LEU A 1 6.34 -8.05 8.05
C LEU A 1 7.06 -6.72 8.35
N ILE A 2 8.37 -6.71 8.61
CA ILE A 2 9.11 -5.49 9.02
C ILE A 2 8.87 -4.31 8.06
N LEU A 3 8.92 -4.54 6.74
CA LEU A 3 8.67 -3.48 5.75
C LEU A 3 7.21 -2.95 5.76
N ALA A 4 6.25 -3.77 6.18
CA ALA A 4 4.82 -3.41 6.18
C ALA A 4 4.44 -2.48 7.35
N ILE A 5 5.28 -2.43 8.40
CA ILE A 5 5.08 -1.58 9.58
C ILE A 5 5.60 -0.15 9.33
N ILE A 6 6.53 0.02 8.38
CA ILE A 6 7.18 1.30 8.07
C ILE A 6 6.18 2.42 7.76
N PRO A 7 5.17 2.24 6.86
CA PRO A 7 4.20 3.30 6.58
C PRO A 7 3.47 3.76 7.84
N TRP A 8 3.04 2.81 8.68
CA TRP A 8 2.31 3.10 9.92
C TRP A 8 3.17 3.82 10.95
N LEU A 9 4.45 3.45 11.11
CA LEU A 9 5.37 4.17 11.98
C LEU A 9 5.59 5.61 11.54
N ILE A 10 5.78 5.83 10.23
CA ILE A 10 5.94 7.17 9.66
C ILE A 10 4.67 8.00 9.94
N SER A 11 3.49 7.48 9.60
CA SER A 11 2.24 8.22 9.76
C SER A 11 1.94 8.52 11.24
N SER A 12 2.15 7.54 12.13
CA SER A 12 1.97 7.71 13.58
C SER A 12 2.92 8.74 14.16
N ALA A 13 4.19 8.78 13.72
CA ALA A 13 5.14 9.79 14.17
C ALA A 13 4.68 11.21 13.85
N PHE A 14 4.09 11.44 12.68
CA PHE A 14 3.52 12.75 12.32
C PHE A 14 2.26 13.11 13.11
N ILE A 15 1.48 12.12 13.58
CA ILE A 15 0.36 12.37 14.49
C ILE A 15 0.87 12.72 15.89
N ILE A 16 1.84 11.97 16.43
CA ILE A 16 2.37 12.14 17.79
C ILE A 16 3.18 13.43 17.92
N PHE A 17 3.88 13.84 16.86
CA PHE A 17 4.70 15.06 16.85
C PHE A 17 4.17 16.10 15.84
N PRO A 18 3.11 16.87 16.21
CA PRO A 18 2.49 17.86 15.34
C PRO A 18 3.45 18.90 14.75
N GLU A 19 4.50 19.25 15.48
CA GLU A 19 5.51 20.23 15.05
C GLU A 19 6.28 19.79 13.79
N LEU A 20 6.40 18.47 13.56
CA LEU A 20 7.02 17.93 12.34
C LEU A 20 6.13 18.19 11.10
N ARG A 21 4.80 18.29 11.27
CA ARG A 21 3.84 18.55 10.18
C ARG A 21 3.95 19.97 9.61
N LYS A 22 4.57 20.89 10.36
CA LYS A 22 4.78 22.29 9.94
C LYS A 22 5.98 22.43 8.99
N LYS A 23 6.93 21.49 9.03
CA LYS A 23 8.15 21.52 8.23
C LYS A 23 7.95 20.77 6.92
N TYR A 24 7.59 21.47 5.84
CA TYR A 24 7.39 20.87 4.51
C TYR A 24 8.59 20.05 4.01
N ILE A 25 9.81 20.48 4.38
CA ILE A 25 11.07 19.79 4.09
C ILE A 25 11.11 18.36 4.67
N LEU A 26 10.43 18.09 5.77
CA LEU A 26 10.33 16.75 6.36
C LEU A 26 9.09 16.00 5.88
N LEU A 27 7.98 16.72 5.67
CA LEU A 27 6.70 16.13 5.30
C LEU A 27 6.71 15.54 3.88
N ILE A 28 7.29 16.25 2.91
CA ILE A 28 7.27 15.83 1.50
C ILE A 28 8.09 14.55 1.28
N PRO A 29 9.37 14.44 1.72
CA PRO A 29 10.14 13.21 1.56
C PRO A 29 9.52 12.04 2.32
N ALA A 30 9.02 12.27 3.52
CA ALA A 30 8.36 11.22 4.30
C ALA A 30 7.07 10.73 3.63
N GLY A 31 6.29 11.61 2.99
CA GLY A 31 5.13 11.23 2.20
C GLY A 31 5.48 10.39 0.97
N ILE A 32 6.59 10.68 0.31
CA ILE A 32 7.09 9.87 -0.82
C ILE A 32 7.52 8.50 -0.34
N ILE A 33 8.30 8.42 0.74
CA ILE A 33 8.73 7.15 1.35
C ILE A 33 7.50 6.35 1.78
N TRP A 34 6.54 7.00 2.44
CA TRP A 34 5.28 6.39 2.83
C TRP A 34 4.56 5.75 1.63
N LEU A 35 4.41 6.48 0.52
CA LEU A 35 3.74 5.98 -0.68
C LEU A 35 4.48 4.80 -1.32
N VAL A 36 5.81 4.82 -1.30
CA VAL A 36 6.66 3.73 -1.84
C VAL A 36 6.56 2.45 -1.01
N PHE A 37 6.39 2.57 0.31
CA PHE A 37 6.32 1.43 1.21
C PHE A 37 4.89 0.93 1.45
N LEU A 38 3.86 1.73 1.18
CA LEU A 38 2.45 1.36 1.34
C LEU A 38 2.03 0.08 0.57
N PRO A 39 2.45 -0.16 -0.69
CA PRO A 39 2.09 -1.37 -1.41
C PRO A 39 2.59 -2.64 -0.72
N ASN A 40 3.74 -2.60 -0.04
CA ASN A 40 4.31 -3.75 0.67
C ASN A 40 3.41 -4.27 1.77
N THR A 41 2.57 -3.39 2.32
CA THR A 41 1.63 -3.73 3.38
C THR A 41 0.49 -4.61 2.87
N PHE A 42 0.04 -4.40 1.63
CA PHE A 42 -1.02 -5.18 0.99
C PHE A 42 -0.49 -6.35 0.16
N TYR A 43 0.77 -6.27 -0.28
CA TYR A 43 1.45 -7.28 -1.08
C TYR A 43 1.41 -8.69 -0.48
N ILE A 44 1.47 -8.80 0.85
CA ILE A 44 1.51 -10.07 1.59
C ILE A 44 0.31 -10.97 1.27
N ILE A 45 -0.85 -10.38 0.91
CA ILE A 45 -2.04 -11.13 0.48
C ILE A 45 -1.71 -12.03 -0.72
N THR A 46 -0.85 -11.56 -1.63
CA THR A 46 -0.53 -12.30 -2.86
C THR A 46 0.41 -13.49 -2.63
N ASP A 47 1.06 -13.57 -1.47
CA ASP A 47 1.90 -14.72 -1.11
C ASP A 47 1.07 -15.96 -0.75
N LEU A 48 -0.21 -15.79 -0.39
CA LEU A 48 -1.14 -16.90 -0.19
C LEU A 48 -1.30 -17.79 -1.44
N PHE A 49 -1.09 -17.23 -2.64
CA PHE A 49 -1.18 -17.98 -3.89
C PHE A 49 -0.02 -18.96 -4.13
N HIS A 50 1.04 -18.95 -3.30
CA HIS A 50 2.22 -19.82 -3.47
C HIS A 50 2.35 -20.88 -2.37
N LEU A 51 1.26 -21.17 -1.65
CA LEU A 51 1.22 -22.27 -0.72
C LEU A 51 1.46 -23.59 -1.45
N ASN A 52 2.64 -24.17 -1.23
CA ASN A 52 3.07 -25.40 -1.87
C ASN A 52 2.85 -26.58 -0.94
N TYR A 53 2.27 -27.65 -1.47
CA TYR A 53 2.12 -28.94 -0.79
C TYR A 53 3.46 -29.68 -0.54
N LYS A 54 4.58 -29.11 -0.98
CA LYS A 54 5.92 -29.71 -0.87
C LYS A 54 6.66 -29.35 0.42
N ASN A 55 6.08 -28.51 1.27
CA ASN A 55 6.71 -28.13 2.52
C ASN A 55 6.61 -29.25 3.57
N LEU A 56 7.59 -29.31 4.47
CA LEU A 56 7.62 -30.23 5.62
C LEU A 56 6.48 -29.95 6.61
N ALA A 57 5.97 -28.72 6.64
CA ALA A 57 4.83 -28.33 7.46
C ALA A 57 3.50 -28.60 6.75
N PRO A 58 2.42 -28.90 7.49
CA PRO A 58 1.08 -29.01 6.92
C PRO A 58 0.65 -27.70 6.25
N VAL A 59 0.04 -27.79 5.06
CA VAL A 59 -0.40 -26.61 4.28
C VAL A 59 -1.35 -25.69 5.05
N TRP A 60 -2.20 -26.24 5.93
CA TRP A 60 -3.10 -25.44 6.77
C TRP A 60 -2.34 -24.55 7.76
N TYR A 61 -1.18 -25.00 8.26
CA TYR A 61 -0.34 -24.22 9.16
C TYR A 61 0.30 -23.04 8.42
N ASP A 62 0.92 -23.31 7.28
CA ASP A 62 1.53 -22.26 6.43
C ASP A 62 0.47 -21.24 5.98
N PHE A 63 -0.73 -21.70 5.63
CA PHE A 63 -1.85 -20.81 5.31
C PHE A 63 -2.21 -19.91 6.48
N MET A 64 -2.44 -20.46 7.68
CA MET A 64 -2.80 -19.66 8.86
C MET A 64 -1.70 -18.68 9.25
N LEU A 65 -0.44 -19.10 9.15
CA LEU A 65 0.72 -18.26 9.44
C LEU A 65 0.79 -17.07 8.47
N ILE A 66 0.78 -17.32 7.16
CA ILE A 66 0.84 -16.24 6.15
C ILE A 66 -0.39 -15.35 6.23
N PHE A 67 -1.57 -15.94 6.45
CA PHE A 67 -2.81 -15.18 6.62
C PHE A 67 -2.74 -14.25 7.83
N SER A 68 -2.15 -14.69 8.95
CA SER A 68 -1.97 -13.82 10.13
C SER A 68 -1.11 -12.59 9.82
N PHE A 69 -0.06 -12.76 9.02
CA PHE A 69 0.79 -11.67 8.56
C PHE A 69 0.11 -10.77 7.53
N ALA A 70 -0.66 -11.35 6.61
CA ALA A 70 -1.45 -10.59 5.64
C ALA A 70 -2.50 -9.74 6.36
N TRP A 71 -3.19 -10.31 7.34
CA TRP A 71 -4.18 -9.63 8.16
C TRP A 71 -3.58 -8.47 8.95
N ALA A 72 -2.47 -8.70 9.65
CA ALA A 72 -1.74 -7.65 10.37
C ALA A 72 -1.27 -6.54 9.41
N GLY A 73 -0.73 -6.92 8.24
CA GLY A 73 -0.36 -5.99 7.18
C GLY A 73 -1.53 -5.10 6.80
N ILE A 74 -2.65 -5.68 6.36
CA ILE A 74 -3.86 -4.93 5.96
C ILE A 74 -4.28 -3.91 7.03
N ILE A 75 -4.31 -4.31 8.30
CA ILE A 75 -4.66 -3.41 9.42
C ILE A 75 -3.68 -2.24 9.49
N PHE A 76 -2.37 -2.49 9.53
CA PHE A 76 -1.38 -1.42 9.59
C PHE A 76 -1.44 -0.50 8.36
N GLY A 77 -1.72 -1.06 7.18
CA GLY A 77 -1.86 -0.28 5.94
C GLY A 77 -3.02 0.69 6.01
N PHE A 78 -4.19 0.23 6.44
CA PHE A 78 -5.37 1.09 6.56
C PHE A 78 -5.29 2.05 7.74
N MET A 79 -4.69 1.67 8.87
CA MET A 79 -4.38 2.62 9.95
C MET A 79 -3.49 3.74 9.43
N SER A 80 -2.47 3.40 8.66
CA SER A 80 -1.55 4.37 8.09
C SER A 80 -2.23 5.31 7.07
N ILE A 81 -3.11 4.79 6.23
CA ILE A 81 -3.93 5.60 5.32
C ILE A 81 -4.86 6.54 6.09
N ARG A 82 -5.42 6.09 7.21
CA ARG A 82 -6.26 6.94 8.07
C ARG A 82 -5.46 8.09 8.66
N ASP A 83 -4.25 7.83 9.15
CA ASP A 83 -3.40 8.87 9.70
C ASP A 83 -3.02 9.89 8.61
N PHE A 84 -2.69 9.40 7.42
CA PHE A 84 -2.44 10.23 6.24
C PHE A 84 -3.66 11.08 5.85
N GLU A 85 -4.86 10.49 5.86
CA GLU A 85 -6.13 11.18 5.62
C GLU A 85 -6.31 12.36 6.59
N LEU A 86 -6.05 12.15 7.87
CA LEU A 86 -6.17 13.20 8.89
C LEU A 86 -5.19 14.35 8.63
N ILE A 87 -3.93 14.02 8.35
CA ILE A 87 -2.87 15.00 8.09
C ILE A 87 -3.18 15.84 6.84
N ILE A 88 -3.61 15.21 5.74
CA ILE A 88 -3.89 15.94 4.50
C ILE A 88 -5.21 16.73 4.57
N SER A 89 -6.18 16.28 5.36
CA SER A 89 -7.43 17.00 5.61
C SER A 89 -7.26 18.31 6.38
N GLU A 90 -6.14 18.49 7.09
CA GLU A 90 -5.78 19.78 7.73
C GLU A 90 -5.26 20.81 6.70
N LYS A 91 -4.70 20.35 5.58
CA LYS A 91 -4.01 21.20 4.59
C LYS A 91 -4.78 21.33 3.25
N THR A 92 -5.83 20.55 3.04
CA THR A 92 -6.55 20.47 1.75
C THR A 92 -8.05 20.31 1.97
N ASN A 93 -8.85 20.60 0.92
CA ASN A 93 -10.30 20.47 0.96
C ASN A 93 -10.73 19.03 1.27
N LYS A 94 -11.52 18.86 2.34
CA LYS A 94 -12.06 17.58 2.82
C LYS A 94 -12.88 16.80 1.78
N LYS A 95 -13.39 17.46 0.73
CA LYS A 95 -14.09 16.79 -0.38
C LYS A 95 -13.13 16.10 -1.37
N ILE A 96 -11.90 16.60 -1.51
CA ILE A 96 -10.89 16.09 -2.45
C ILE A 96 -10.12 14.91 -1.84
N VAL A 97 -9.93 14.93 -0.52
CA VAL A 97 -9.15 13.91 0.21
C VAL A 97 -9.61 12.47 -0.07
N PRO A 98 -10.91 12.11 -0.07
CA PRO A 98 -11.32 10.74 -0.35
C PRO A 98 -11.01 10.28 -1.78
N VAL A 99 -11.08 11.20 -2.76
CA VAL A 99 -10.69 10.91 -4.15
C VAL A 99 -9.19 10.64 -4.21
N PHE A 100 -8.39 11.46 -3.54
CA PHE A 100 -6.95 11.29 -3.48
C PHE A 100 -6.53 9.96 -2.82
N ILE A 101 -7.19 9.56 -1.74
CA ILE A 101 -6.97 8.25 -1.10
C ILE A 101 -7.33 7.12 -2.06
N SER A 102 -8.44 7.23 -2.78
CA SER A 102 -8.87 6.22 -3.75
C SER A 102 -7.81 6.02 -4.84
N ILE A 103 -7.20 7.10 -5.33
CA ILE A 103 -6.08 7.06 -6.28
C ILE A 103 -4.85 6.38 -5.67
N ILE A 104 -4.48 6.71 -4.42
CA ILE A 104 -3.37 6.07 -3.71
C ILE A 104 -3.58 4.55 -3.59
N LEU A 105 -4.82 4.11 -3.37
CA LEU A 105 -5.14 2.68 -3.31
C LEU A 105 -4.98 1.98 -4.67
N PHE A 106 -5.32 2.64 -5.78
CA PHE A 106 -5.00 2.13 -7.12
C PHE A 106 -3.50 2.09 -7.39
N LEU A 107 -2.76 3.13 -7.00
CA LEU A 107 -1.29 3.14 -7.06
C LEU A 107 -0.69 2.01 -6.21
N SER A 108 -1.30 1.70 -5.07
CA SER A 108 -0.93 0.55 -4.25
C SER A 108 -1.18 -0.77 -4.96
N GLY A 109 -2.30 -0.90 -5.68
CA GLY A 109 -2.57 -2.03 -6.58
C GLY A 109 -1.50 -2.21 -7.66
N PHE A 110 -1.04 -1.12 -8.27
CA PHE A 110 0.08 -1.14 -9.21
C PHE A 110 1.40 -1.56 -8.53
N GLY A 111 1.67 -1.04 -7.33
CA GLY A 111 2.82 -1.43 -6.53
C GLY A 111 2.83 -2.92 -6.16
N ILE A 112 1.67 -3.51 -5.87
CA ILE A 112 1.53 -4.96 -5.67
C ILE A 112 1.95 -5.72 -6.93
N TYR A 113 1.55 -5.26 -8.12
CA TYR A 113 1.97 -5.88 -9.37
C TYR A 113 3.50 -5.80 -9.57
N LEU A 114 4.08 -4.61 -9.33
CA LEU A 114 5.53 -4.42 -9.42
C LEU A 114 6.28 -5.36 -8.46
N GLY A 115 5.86 -5.44 -7.21
CA GLY A 115 6.45 -6.33 -6.22
C GLY A 115 6.30 -7.81 -6.60
N ARG A 116 5.12 -8.21 -7.10
CA ARG A 116 4.80 -9.64 -7.29
C ARG A 116 5.37 -10.23 -8.55
N PHE A 117 5.13 -9.56 -9.67
CA PHE A 117 5.40 -10.11 -10.98
C PHE A 117 6.78 -9.69 -11.47
N LEU A 118 7.21 -8.47 -11.13
CA LEU A 118 8.53 -7.96 -11.51
C LEU A 118 9.57 -8.10 -10.40
N ARG A 119 9.16 -8.51 -9.20
CA ARG A 119 10.04 -8.68 -8.04
C ARG A 119 10.79 -7.38 -7.68
N TRP A 120 10.20 -6.24 -8.02
CA TRP A 120 10.72 -4.93 -7.64
C TRP A 120 10.39 -4.68 -6.17
N ASN A 121 11.41 -4.69 -5.32
CA ASN A 121 11.29 -4.29 -3.91
C ASN A 121 11.53 -2.79 -3.73
N SER A 122 11.06 -2.20 -2.63
CA SER A 122 11.31 -0.78 -2.31
C SER A 122 12.81 -0.43 -2.22
N TRP A 123 13.69 -1.40 -1.98
CA TRP A 123 15.15 -1.22 -1.97
C TRP A 123 15.74 -1.06 -3.39
N ASN A 124 15.07 -1.57 -4.41
CA ASN A 124 15.55 -1.49 -5.79
C ASN A 124 15.41 -0.07 -6.37
N ILE A 125 14.58 0.78 -5.77
CA ILE A 125 14.50 2.20 -6.12
C ILE A 125 15.85 2.90 -5.91
N ILE A 126 16.62 2.43 -4.93
CA ILE A 126 17.94 2.99 -4.61
C ILE A 126 19.04 2.32 -5.45
N ASN A 127 18.98 0.99 -5.60
CA ASN A 127 20.07 0.25 -6.24
C ASN A 127 19.99 0.19 -7.76
N ASN A 128 18.78 0.19 -8.33
CA ASN A 128 18.56 0.06 -9.77
C ASN A 128 17.40 0.95 -10.27
N PRO A 129 17.46 2.28 -10.06
CA PRO A 129 16.38 3.18 -10.44
C PRO A 129 16.11 3.18 -11.95
N ALA A 130 17.15 3.18 -12.79
CA ALA A 130 17.02 3.26 -14.25
C ALA A 130 16.17 2.12 -14.83
N ASN A 131 16.44 0.87 -14.42
CA ASN A 131 15.71 -0.30 -14.90
C ASN A 131 14.24 -0.29 -14.41
N LEU A 132 14.02 0.12 -13.16
CA LEU A 132 12.66 0.27 -12.62
C LEU A 132 11.87 1.32 -13.41
N PHE A 133 12.46 2.49 -13.67
CA PHE A 133 11.79 3.54 -14.44
C PHE A 133 11.50 3.12 -15.87
N GLN A 134 12.42 2.43 -16.55
CA GLN A 134 12.18 1.88 -17.89
C GLN A 134 11.03 0.88 -17.90
N ASP A 135 10.95 0.01 -16.90
CA ASP A 135 9.85 -0.94 -16.77
C ASP A 135 8.50 -0.25 -16.57
N ILE A 136 8.47 0.80 -15.75
CA ILE A 136 7.27 1.60 -15.53
C ILE A 136 6.88 2.30 -16.83
N THR A 137 7.80 3.04 -17.46
CA THR A 137 7.50 3.83 -18.67
C THR A 137 7.06 2.93 -19.83
N ASN A 138 7.67 1.76 -20.02
CA ASN A 138 7.26 0.83 -21.08
C ASN A 138 5.82 0.33 -20.90
N ARG A 139 5.37 0.14 -19.65
CA ARG A 139 3.99 -0.28 -19.35
C ARG A 139 2.96 0.80 -19.60
N PHE A 140 3.32 2.05 -19.32
CA PHE A 140 2.47 3.21 -19.63
C PHE A 140 2.48 3.56 -21.11
N ALA A 141 3.61 3.36 -21.81
CA ALA A 141 3.73 3.60 -23.25
C ALA A 141 3.01 2.52 -24.08
N ASN A 142 3.03 1.26 -23.64
CA ASN A 142 2.42 0.13 -24.35
C ASN A 142 1.39 -0.61 -23.48
N PRO A 143 0.27 0.04 -23.09
CA PRO A 143 -0.67 -0.55 -22.13
C PRO A 143 -1.33 -1.84 -22.64
N VAL A 144 -1.59 -1.92 -23.94
CA VAL A 144 -2.18 -3.10 -24.59
C VAL A 144 -1.24 -4.31 -24.59
N ALA A 145 0.08 -4.09 -24.59
CA ALA A 145 1.08 -5.17 -24.53
C ALA A 145 1.19 -5.81 -23.15
N TYR A 146 0.73 -5.12 -22.09
CA TYR A 146 0.84 -5.58 -20.70
C TYR A 146 -0.52 -5.67 -20.00
N PRO A 147 -1.49 -6.46 -20.51
CA PRO A 147 -2.84 -6.52 -19.94
C PRO A 147 -2.86 -7.04 -18.50
N ARG A 148 -1.90 -7.89 -18.12
CA ARG A 148 -1.77 -8.41 -16.75
C ARG A 148 -1.47 -7.30 -15.74
N THR A 149 -0.65 -6.32 -16.11
CA THR A 149 -0.33 -5.15 -15.25
C THR A 149 -1.60 -4.43 -14.85
N TRP A 150 -2.42 -4.08 -15.84
CA TRP A 150 -3.65 -3.32 -15.65
C TRP A 150 -4.73 -4.15 -14.96
N GLY A 151 -4.87 -5.42 -15.32
CA GLY A 151 -5.82 -6.32 -14.66
C GLY A 151 -5.55 -6.44 -13.16
N VAL A 152 -4.30 -6.70 -12.76
CA VAL A 152 -3.93 -6.77 -11.33
C VAL A 152 -4.11 -5.42 -10.65
N THR A 153 -3.69 -4.33 -11.28
CA THR A 153 -3.80 -2.97 -10.72
C THR A 153 -5.25 -2.58 -10.45
N ILE A 154 -6.15 -2.84 -11.40
CA ILE A 154 -7.56 -2.51 -11.30
C ILE A 154 -8.24 -3.39 -10.25
N ILE A 155 -8.04 -4.72 -10.32
CA ILE A 155 -8.69 -5.66 -9.40
C ILE A 155 -8.20 -5.43 -7.96
N ALA A 156 -6.89 -5.31 -7.75
CA ALA A 156 -6.33 -5.03 -6.44
C ALA A 156 -6.74 -3.64 -5.93
N GLY A 157 -6.72 -2.63 -6.79
CA GLY A 157 -7.17 -1.28 -6.46
C GLY A 157 -8.65 -1.23 -6.06
N ILE A 158 -9.52 -1.94 -6.78
CA ILE A 158 -10.95 -2.08 -6.42
C ILE A 158 -11.09 -2.78 -5.06
N LEU A 159 -10.41 -3.91 -4.86
CA LEU A 159 -10.45 -4.64 -3.59
C LEU A 159 -10.03 -3.74 -2.41
N LEU A 160 -8.91 -3.04 -2.55
CA LEU A 160 -8.41 -2.14 -1.51
C LEU A 160 -9.38 -0.98 -1.24
N ASN A 161 -9.98 -0.40 -2.28
CA ASN A 161 -11.01 0.63 -2.15
C ASN A 161 -12.25 0.08 -1.43
N LEU A 162 -12.74 -1.09 -1.79
CA LEU A 162 -13.89 -1.72 -1.14
C LEU A 162 -13.64 -1.92 0.36
N ILE A 163 -12.47 -2.42 0.74
CA ILE A 163 -12.12 -2.61 2.15
C ILE A 163 -12.02 -1.26 2.88
N TRP A 164 -11.36 -0.27 2.28
CA TRP A 164 -11.22 1.07 2.86
C TRP A 164 -12.58 1.74 3.12
N TRP A 165 -13.44 1.77 2.11
CA TRP A 165 -14.76 2.39 2.22
C TRP A 165 -15.65 1.66 3.22
N SER A 166 -15.56 0.33 3.29
CA SER A 166 -16.23 -0.46 4.32
C SER A 166 -15.78 -0.03 5.73
N PHE A 167 -14.47 0.06 5.95
CA PHE A 167 -13.89 0.51 7.22
C PHE A 167 -14.35 1.93 7.61
N LYS A 168 -14.43 2.85 6.64
CA LYS A 168 -14.99 4.20 6.81
C LYS A 168 -16.44 4.21 7.26
N VAL A 169 -17.28 3.37 6.66
CA VAL A 169 -18.71 3.27 7.00
C VAL A 169 -18.89 2.81 8.45
N PHE A 170 -18.15 1.79 8.88
CA PHE A 170 -18.20 1.31 10.27
C PHE A 170 -17.75 2.38 11.27
N GLN A 171 -16.71 3.16 10.97
CA GLN A 171 -16.28 4.24 11.84
C GLN A 171 -17.30 5.37 11.97
N LYS A 172 -18.01 5.71 10.88
CA LYS A 172 -19.02 6.77 10.91
C LYS A 172 -20.21 6.39 11.79
N LYS A 173 -20.60 5.10 11.79
CA LYS A 173 -21.66 4.58 12.67
C LYS A 173 -21.30 4.69 14.15
N ASN A 174 -20.04 4.47 14.53
CA ASN A 174 -19.61 4.54 15.94
C ASN A 174 -19.45 5.97 16.49
N LYS A 175 -19.64 7.01 15.66
CA LYS A 175 -19.61 8.43 16.08
C LYS A 175 -21.01 9.06 16.20
N LEU A 176 -22.06 8.31 15.88
CA LEU A 176 -23.47 8.67 16.05
C LEU A 176 -23.99 8.01 17.32
#